data_AF-A0A1W9W882-F1
#
_entry.id   AF-A0A1W9W882-F1
#
_cell.length_a   1.000
_cell.length_b   1.000
_cell.length_c   1.000
_cell.angle_alpha   90.00
_cell.angle_beta   90.00
_cell.angle_gamma   90.00
#
_symmetry.space_group_name_H-M   'P 1'
#
loop_
_entity.id
_entity.type
_entity.pdbx_description
1 polymer ?
#
loop_
_entity_poly.entity_id
_entity_poly.type
_entity_poly.pdbx_seq_one_letter_code
_entity_poly.pdbx_strand_id
1 'polypeptide(L)'
;MPSLGGNINGAEYIISSAVKHVNVGVYDIISAIVEEDFDIFPGGDNYYLSVENDGLSFTSKHDADIPDELYDKVAEIESQLATGDISTGVDPESGELLSNKN
;
A
#
# COMPACT_ATOMS: atom_id res chain seq x y z
N MET A 1 19.04 2.17 -3.84
CA MET A 1 19.59 0.93 -4.46
C MET A 1 18.77 0.66 -5.72
N PRO A 2 19.37 0.32 -6.87
CA PRO A 2 18.60 0.00 -8.08
C PRO A 2 17.82 -1.30 -7.84
N SER A 3 16.56 -1.36 -8.28
CA SER A 3 15.75 -2.56 -8.14
C SER A 3 16.36 -3.71 -8.97
N LEU A 4 16.48 -4.88 -8.35
CA LEU A 4 16.91 -6.11 -8.99
C LEU A 4 15.72 -6.65 -9.80
N GLY A 5 15.42 -6.05 -10.95
CA GLY A 5 14.49 -6.64 -11.91
C GLY A 5 15.01 -8.01 -12.31
N GLY A 6 14.32 -9.07 -11.91
CA GLY A 6 14.68 -10.43 -12.30
C GLY A 6 14.57 -10.56 -13.82
N ASN A 7 15.65 -10.96 -14.48
CA ASN A 7 15.67 -11.20 -15.93
C ASN A 7 15.02 -12.55 -16.24
N ILE A 8 13.68 -12.57 -16.17
CA ILE A 8 12.84 -13.70 -16.54
C ILE A 8 11.91 -13.28 -17.67
N ASN A 9 11.58 -14.19 -18.58
CA ASN A 9 10.62 -13.92 -19.64
C ASN A 9 9.29 -13.44 -19.03
N GLY A 10 8.82 -12.27 -19.48
CA GLY A 10 7.58 -11.65 -19.02
C GLY A 10 7.75 -10.55 -17.97
N ALA A 11 8.96 -10.35 -17.43
CA ALA A 11 9.24 -9.25 -16.51
C ALA A 11 9.07 -7.88 -17.19
N GLU A 12 9.26 -7.80 -18.50
CA GLU A 12 9.03 -6.63 -19.34
C GLU A 12 7.55 -6.17 -19.39
N TYR A 13 6.61 -7.00 -18.92
CA TYR A 13 5.20 -6.63 -18.85
C TYR A 13 4.76 -6.18 -17.45
N ILE A 14 5.66 -6.23 -16.47
CA ILE A 14 5.38 -5.75 -15.11
C ILE A 14 5.62 -4.25 -15.10
N ILE A 15 4.58 -3.47 -14.81
CA ILE A 15 4.66 -2.00 -14.80
C ILE A 15 5.17 -1.48 -13.44
N SER A 16 4.54 -1.93 -12.36
CA SER A 16 4.83 -1.66 -10.95
C SER A 16 4.18 -2.77 -10.11
N SER A 17 4.44 -2.80 -8.81
CA SER A 17 3.76 -3.66 -7.85
C SER A 17 3.06 -2.82 -6.77
N ALA A 18 1.81 -3.15 -6.47
CA ALA A 18 1.16 -2.72 -5.24
C ALA A 18 1.71 -3.57 -4.09
N VAL A 19 2.61 -3.00 -3.29
CA VAL A 19 3.27 -3.69 -2.18
C VAL A 19 2.36 -3.63 -0.97
N LYS A 20 2.05 -4.80 -0.42
CA LYS A 20 1.44 -4.94 0.90
C LYS A 20 2.54 -5.24 1.91
N HIS A 21 2.87 -4.26 2.76
CA HIS A 21 3.94 -4.36 3.75
C HIS A 21 3.50 -5.14 4.98
N VAL A 22 3.17 -6.42 4.81
CA VAL A 22 2.80 -7.33 5.93
C VAL A 22 3.92 -7.40 6.96
N ASN A 23 5.17 -7.25 6.52
CA ASN A 23 6.34 -7.16 7.40
C ASN A 23 6.26 -5.97 8.37
N VAL A 24 5.76 -4.80 7.92
CA VAL A 24 5.54 -3.63 8.79
C VAL A 24 4.51 -3.97 9.85
N GLY A 25 3.32 -4.46 9.46
CA GLY A 25 2.30 -4.82 10.43
C GLY A 25 2.71 -5.91 11.43
N VAL A 26 3.49 -6.91 10.99
CA VAL A 26 4.05 -7.91 11.91
C VAL A 26 5.06 -7.28 12.87
N TYR A 27 5.92 -6.40 12.37
CA TYR A 27 6.92 -5.72 13.19
C TYR A 27 6.26 -4.79 14.21
N ASP A 28 5.29 -3.97 13.79
CA ASP A 28 4.61 -2.99 14.64
C ASP A 28 3.93 -3.68 15.82
N ILE A 29 3.16 -4.74 15.56
CA ILE A 29 2.43 -5.45 16.61
C ILE A 29 3.38 -6.18 17.57
N ILE A 30 4.44 -6.81 17.07
CA ILE A 30 5.44 -7.45 17.93
C ILE A 30 6.16 -6.40 18.78
N SER A 31 6.54 -5.27 18.19
CA SER A 31 7.24 -4.19 18.89
C SER A 31 6.36 -3.58 19.96
N ALA A 32 5.08 -3.31 19.66
CA ALA A 32 4.10 -2.81 20.62
C ALA A 32 3.97 -3.72 21.86
N ILE A 33 3.95 -5.04 21.67
CA ILE A 33 3.90 -6.01 22.79
C ILE A 33 5.22 -5.99 23.58
N VAL A 34 6.36 -6.01 22.89
CA VAL A 34 7.70 -6.09 23.51
C VAL A 34 8.02 -4.81 24.30
N GLU A 35 7.61 -3.66 23.80
CA GLU A 35 7.86 -2.34 24.38
C GLU A 35 6.77 -1.91 25.36
N GLU A 36 5.76 -2.77 25.59
CA GLU A 36 4.58 -2.48 26.42
C GLU A 36 3.79 -1.23 25.95
N ASP A 37 3.83 -0.93 24.65
CA ASP A 37 3.07 0.14 23.99
C ASP A 37 1.66 -0.36 23.63
N PHE A 38 0.79 -0.35 24.63
CA PHE A 38 -0.60 -0.76 24.47
C PHE A 38 -1.50 0.31 23.83
N ASP A 39 -0.96 1.50 23.53
CA ASP A 39 -1.69 2.49 22.73
C ASP A 39 -1.69 2.10 21.25
N ILE A 40 -0.60 1.46 20.78
CA ILE A 40 -0.49 0.90 19.42
C ILE A 40 -1.12 -0.50 19.32
N PHE A 41 -1.01 -1.31 20.38
CA PHE A 41 -1.52 -2.69 20.35
C PHE A 41 -3.07 -2.72 20.41
N PRO A 42 -3.78 -3.15 19.35
CA PRO A 42 -5.24 -3.04 19.26
C PRO A 42 -6.00 -4.07 20.11
N GLY A 43 -5.33 -5.02 20.77
CA GLY A 43 -5.95 -5.81 21.84
C GLY A 43 -7.20 -6.62 21.47
N GLY A 44 -7.22 -7.27 20.30
CA GLY A 44 -8.38 -8.05 19.83
C GLY A 44 -9.19 -7.35 18.72
N ASP A 45 -8.87 -6.08 18.44
CA ASP A 45 -9.36 -5.34 17.28
C ASP A 45 -8.39 -5.45 16.08
N ASN A 46 -8.82 -4.91 14.93
CA ASN A 46 -8.05 -4.91 13.69
C ASN A 46 -6.93 -3.86 13.69
N TYR A 47 -5.75 -4.25 13.20
CA TYR A 47 -4.69 -3.32 12.81
C TYR A 47 -4.75 -3.06 11.31
N TYR A 48 -5.05 -1.82 10.92
CA TYR A 48 -5.21 -1.45 9.52
C TYR A 48 -3.91 -0.88 8.94
N LEU A 49 -3.50 -1.44 7.81
CA LEU A 49 -2.38 -0.96 7.01
C LEU A 49 -2.94 -0.24 5.77
N SER A 50 -2.51 1.00 5.57
CA SER A 50 -2.92 1.89 4.48
C SER A 50 -1.70 2.58 3.87
N VAL A 51 -1.92 3.45 2.88
CA VAL A 51 -0.83 4.30 2.36
C VAL A 51 -0.39 5.34 3.41
N GLU A 52 -1.31 5.75 4.29
CA GLU A 52 -1.05 6.79 5.31
C GLU A 52 -0.03 6.35 6.36
N ASN A 53 0.07 5.04 6.62
CA ASN A 53 0.98 4.46 7.63
C ASN A 53 2.03 3.52 7.02
N ASP A 54 2.40 3.73 5.75
CA ASP A 54 3.39 2.92 5.02
C ASP A 54 3.05 1.41 4.94
N GLY A 55 1.80 1.04 5.20
CA GLY A 55 1.29 -0.32 5.09
C GLY A 55 1.07 -0.79 3.66
N LEU A 56 0.83 0.17 2.75
CA LEU A 56 0.67 -0.03 1.31
C LEU A 56 1.54 0.98 0.56
N SER A 57 2.14 0.56 -0.55
CA SER A 57 2.84 1.48 -1.46
C SER A 57 2.90 0.94 -2.89
N PHE A 58 3.19 1.80 -3.87
CA PHE A 58 3.61 1.35 -5.19
C PHE A 58 5.14 1.27 -5.29
N THR A 59 5.67 0.28 -6.03
CA THR A 59 7.09 0.27 -6.36
C THR A 59 7.39 1.26 -7.48
N SER A 60 8.66 1.64 -7.57
CA SER A 60 9.20 2.38 -8.71
C SER A 60 8.93 1.66 -10.04
N LYS A 61 9.00 2.44 -11.13
CA LYS A 61 8.91 1.96 -12.51
C LYS A 61 9.82 0.73 -12.76
N HIS A 62 9.25 -0.27 -13.44
CA HIS A 62 9.96 -1.41 -14.02
C HIS A 62 10.20 -1.21 -15.52
N ASP A 63 10.72 -2.24 -16.21
CA ASP A 63 11.16 -2.18 -17.61
C ASP A 63 10.01 -2.17 -18.64
N ALA A 64 8.76 -2.00 -18.21
CA ALA A 64 7.62 -1.92 -19.12
C ALA A 64 7.68 -0.68 -20.01
N ASP A 65 7.41 -0.90 -21.30
CA ASP A 65 7.37 0.14 -22.33
C ASP A 65 6.03 0.89 -22.31
N ILE A 66 5.83 1.71 -21.27
CA ILE A 66 4.72 2.64 -21.17
C ILE A 66 5.21 4.07 -20.84
N PRO A 67 4.44 5.11 -21.20
CA PRO A 67 4.82 6.50 -20.94
C PRO A 67 5.06 6.84 -19.47
N ASP A 68 6.07 7.67 -19.21
CA ASP A 68 6.43 8.13 -17.85
C ASP A 68 5.28 8.88 -17.15
N GLU A 69 4.46 9.61 -17.93
CA GLU A 69 3.30 10.35 -17.40
C GLU A 69 2.29 9.46 -16.64
N LEU A 70 2.21 8.17 -16.98
CA LEU A 70 1.32 7.24 -16.29
C LEU A 70 1.84 6.89 -14.90
N TYR A 71 3.17 6.79 -14.74
CA TYR A 71 3.78 6.57 -13.44
C TYR A 71 3.64 7.81 -12.54
N ASP A 72 3.83 9.00 -13.10
CA ASP A 72 3.60 10.25 -12.40
C ASP A 72 2.15 10.36 -11.92
N LYS A 73 1.19 9.94 -12.76
CA LYS A 73 -0.23 9.93 -12.39
C LYS A 73 -0.54 8.95 -11.26
N VAL A 74 0.09 7.77 -11.25
CA VAL A 74 -0.06 6.80 -10.15
C VAL A 74 0.50 7.38 -8.85
N ALA A 75 1.67 8.03 -8.88
CA ALA A 75 2.26 8.67 -7.69
C ALA A 75 1.38 9.82 -7.15
N GLU A 76 0.76 10.60 -8.04
CA GLU A 76 -0.21 11.64 -7.64
C GLU A 76 -1.43 11.02 -6.94
N ILE A 77 -1.98 9.93 -7.50
CA ILE A 77 -3.14 9.21 -6.94
C ILE A 77 -2.77 8.59 -5.58
N GLU A 78 -1.59 7.99 -5.44
CA GLU A 78 -1.09 7.46 -4.17
C GLU A 78 -1.00 8.56 -3.10
N SER A 79 -0.48 9.74 -3.45
CA SER A 79 -0.45 10.89 -2.56
C SER A 79 -1.84 11.41 -2.19
N GLN A 80 -2.78 11.42 -3.12
CA GLN A 80 -4.18 11.82 -2.85
C GLN A 80 -4.90 10.80 -1.96
N LEU A 81 -4.59 9.51 -2.10
CA LEU A 81 -5.08 8.47 -1.18
C LEU A 81 -4.48 8.63 0.22
N ALA A 82 -3.19 8.94 0.32
CA ALA A 82 -2.48 9.12 1.60
C ALA A 82 -2.93 10.37 2.39
N THR A 83 -3.46 11.38 1.70
CA THR A 83 -3.96 12.61 2.31
C THR A 83 -5.47 12.57 2.56
N GLY A 84 -6.16 11.55 2.04
CA GLY A 84 -7.61 11.45 2.09
C GLY A 84 -8.36 12.35 1.11
N ASP A 85 -7.65 13.01 0.17
CA ASP A 85 -8.23 13.84 -0.89
C ASP A 85 -9.15 13.02 -1.82
N ILE A 86 -8.82 11.74 -2.01
CA ILE A 86 -9.67 10.77 -2.71
C ILE A 86 -9.86 9.51 -1.86
N SER A 87 -10.96 8.81 -2.12
CA SER A 87 -11.28 7.53 -1.49
C SER A 87 -11.55 6.46 -2.54
N THR A 88 -11.24 5.21 -2.22
CA THR A 88 -11.59 4.05 -3.05
C THR A 88 -13.09 3.75 -3.02
N GLY A 89 -13.82 4.25 -2.01
CA GLY A 89 -15.24 3.91 -1.80
C GLY A 89 -15.45 2.47 -1.34
N VAL A 90 -14.42 1.81 -0.82
CA VAL A 90 -14.47 0.43 -0.31
C VAL A 90 -14.41 0.45 1.21
N ASP A 91 -15.27 -0.34 1.84
CA ASP A 91 -15.24 -0.57 3.28
C ASP A 91 -13.96 -1.35 3.66
N PRO A 92 -13.09 -0.82 4.54
CA PRO A 92 -11.79 -1.42 4.83
C PRO A 92 -11.88 -2.74 5.63
N GLU A 93 -13.02 -3.03 6.26
CA GLU A 93 -13.22 -4.25 7.05
C GLU A 93 -13.79 -5.41 6.21
N SER A 94 -14.88 -5.14 5.49
CA SER A 94 -15.59 -6.14 4.68
C SER A 94 -15.07 -6.25 3.25
N GLY A 95 -14.42 -5.20 2.71
CA GLY A 95 -14.04 -5.11 1.31
C GLY A 95 -15.20 -4.84 0.35
N GLU A 96 -16.41 -4.59 0.88
CA GLU A 96 -17.59 -4.26 0.08
C GLU A 96 -17.55 -2.80 -0.39
N LEU A 97 -18.23 -2.50 -1.50
CA LEU A 97 -18.42 -1.11 -1.89
C LEU A 97 -19.32 -0.40 -0.88
N LEU A 98 -18.87 0.76 -0.40
CA LEU A 98 -19.70 1.67 0.36
C LEU A 98 -20.88 2.06 -0.54
N SER A 99 -22.10 1.75 -0.10
CA SER A 99 -23.30 2.02 -0.90
C SER A 99 -23.33 3.51 -1.20
N ASN A 100 -23.20 3.89 -2.48
CA ASN A 100 -23.32 5.28 -2.92
C ASN A 100 -24.63 5.87 -2.36
N LYS A 101 -24.56 6.65 -1.28
CA LYS A 101 -25.65 7.56 -0.96
C LYS A 101 -25.53 8.71 -1.95
N ASN A 102 -26.28 8.58 -3.04
CA ASN A 102 -26.63 9.69 -3.92
C ASN A 102 -27.14 10.88 -3.09
#